data_AF-D8FGB1-F1
#
_entry.id   AF-D8FGB1-F1
#
_cell.length_a   1.000
_cell.length_b   1.000
_cell.length_c   1.000
_cell.angle_alpha   90.00
_cell.angle_beta   90.00
_cell.angle_gamma   90.00
#
_symmetry.space_group_name_H-M   'P 1'
#
loop_
_entity.id
_entity.type
_entity.pdbx_description
1 polymer ?
#
loop_
_entity_poly.entity_id
_entity_poly.type
_entity_poly.pdbx_seq_one_letter_code
_entity_poly.pdbx_strand_id
1 'polypeptide(L)' 'MLKFALLLGIFSYYTAWLLLPIFDLDGKLWLFPLPSLYAVLLPIVLLLCGAFIVGSSLGALLLTSKRNVDYVHYK' A
#
# COMPACT_ATOMS: atom_id res chain seq x y z
N MET A 1 -13.97 18.63 -6.27
CA MET A 1 -15.14 17.88 -5.79
C MET A 1 -15.16 16.44 -6.31
N LEU A 2 -14.97 16.18 -7.62
CA LEU A 2 -15.00 14.82 -8.20
C LEU A 2 -14.03 13.81 -7.55
N LYS A 3 -12.80 14.21 -7.24
CA LYS A 3 -11.81 13.34 -6.59
C LYS A 3 -12.30 12.77 -5.25
N PHE A 4 -13.01 13.59 -4.46
CA PHE A 4 -13.56 13.14 -3.19
C PHE A 4 -14.65 12.09 -3.38
N ALA A 5 -15.55 12.29 -4.36
CA ALA A 5 -16.59 11.33 -4.69
C ALA A 5 -16.01 9.99 -5.19
N LEU A 6 -14.95 10.04 -5.99
CA LEU A 6 -14.23 8.84 -6.43
C LEU A 6 -13.60 8.09 -5.25
N LEU A 7 -12.89 8.81 -4.36
CA LEU A 7 -12.32 8.20 -3.16
C LEU A 7 -13.39 7.57 -2.27
N LEU A 8 -14.52 8.24 -2.08
CA LEU A 8 -15.65 7.73 -1.29
C LEU A 8 -16.24 6.45 -1.90
N GLY A 9 -16.43 6.43 -3.22
CA GLY A 9 -16.93 5.26 -3.95
C GLY A 9 -15.99 4.06 -3.84
N ILE A 10 -14.68 4.29 -4.04
CA ILE A 10 -13.65 3.25 -3.92
C ILE A 10 -13.58 2.72 -2.48
N PHE A 11 -13.62 3.62 -1.48
CA PHE A 11 -13.61 3.26 -0.07
C PHE A 11 -14.83 2.42 0.32
N SER A 12 -16.01 2.80 -0.15
CA SER A 12 -17.25 2.09 0.14
C SER A 12 -17.27 0.69 -0.49
N TYR A 13 -16.80 0.58 -1.74
CA TYR A 13 -16.62 -0.70 -2.42
C TYR A 13 -15.66 -1.63 -1.66
N TYR A 14 -14.52 -1.10 -1.22
CA TYR A 14 -13.53 -1.87 -0.47
C TYR A 14 -14.04 -2.30 0.91
N THR A 15 -14.74 -1.41 1.61
CA THR A 15 -15.34 -1.69 2.92
C THR A 15 -16.40 -2.78 2.80
N ALA A 16 -17.25 -2.71 1.78
CA ALA A 16 -18.24 -3.76 1.49
C ALA A 16 -17.57 -5.10 1.17
N TRP A 17 -16.48 -5.09 0.40
CA TRP A 17 -15.73 -6.30 0.08
C TRP A 17 -15.08 -6.95 1.32
N LEU A 18 -14.60 -6.15 2.26
CA LEU A 18 -14.02 -6.66 3.51
C LEU A 18 -15.08 -7.22 4.48
N LEU A 19 -16.33 -6.75 4.36
CA LEU A 19 -17.47 -7.21 5.17
C LEU A 19 -18.14 -8.47 4.64
N LEU A 20 -17.89 -8.89 3.39
CA LEU A 20 -18.44 -10.12 2.80
C LEU A 20 -18.38 -11.36 3.71
N PRO A 21 -17.25 -11.69 4.37
CA PRO A 21 -17.15 -12.87 5.23
C PRO A 21 -18.05 -12.79 6.46
N ILE A 22 -18.39 -11.60 6.95
CA ILE A 22 -19.28 -11.42 8.12
C ILE A 22 -20.71 -11.88 7.78
N PHE A 23 -21.10 -11.77 6.51
CA PHE A 23 -22.43 -12.14 6.04
C PHE A 23 -22.46 -13.52 5.37
N ASP A 24 -21.36 -14.27 5.37
CA ASP A 24 -21.23 -15.57 4.68
C ASP A 24 -21.60 -15.47 3.18
N LEU A 25 -21.24 -14.34 2.57
CA LEU A 25 -21.52 -14.02 1.15
C LEU A 25 -20.29 -14.21 0.25
N ASP A 26 -19.20 -14.76 0.80
CA ASP A 26 -17.99 -15.08 0.05
C ASP A 26 -18.31 -16.03 -1.13
N GLY A 27 -17.92 -15.62 -2.34
CA GLY A 27 -18.13 -16.40 -3.57
C GLY A 27 -19.57 -16.45 -4.10
N LYS A 28 -20.55 -15.85 -3.42
CA LYS A 28 -21.96 -15.87 -3.83
C LYS A 28 -22.37 -14.65 -4.66
N LEU A 29 -21.63 -13.55 -4.54
CA LEU A 29 -21.89 -12.29 -5.24
C LEU A 29 -21.01 -12.17 -6.49
N TRP A 30 -21.63 -12.04 -7.67
CA TRP A 30 -20.91 -11.80 -8.94
C TRP A 30 -20.05 -10.53 -8.93
N LEU A 31 -20.43 -9.53 -8.11
CA LEU A 31 -19.68 -8.28 -7.95
C LEU A 31 -18.29 -8.46 -7.32
N PHE A 32 -18.06 -9.58 -6.63
CA PHE A 32 -16.82 -9.88 -5.90
C PHE A 32 -16.25 -11.22 -6.37
N PRO A 33 -15.58 -11.26 -7.54
CA PRO A 33 -15.04 -12.51 -8.09
C PRO A 33 -13.83 -13.05 -7.32
N LEU A 34 -13.19 -12.22 -6.50
CA LEU A 34 -12.06 -12.62 -5.67
C LEU A 34 -12.52 -12.81 -4.20
N PRO A 35 -12.01 -13.86 -3.52
CA PRO A 35 -12.23 -14.08 -2.09
C PRO A 35 -11.85 -12.87 -1.22
N SER A 36 -12.54 -12.68 -0.11
CA SER A 36 -12.28 -11.60 0.86
C SER A 36 -10.85 -11.59 1.44
N LEU A 37 -10.15 -12.72 1.38
CA LEU A 37 -8.73 -12.85 1.78
C LEU A 37 -7.82 -11.84 1.05
N TYR A 38 -8.09 -11.55 -0.22
CA TYR A 38 -7.30 -10.59 -0.98
C TYR A 38 -7.51 -9.14 -0.50
N ALA A 39 -8.68 -8.82 0.04
CA ALA A 39 -8.95 -7.53 0.65
C ALA A 39 -8.20 -7.32 1.98
N VAL A 40 -7.76 -8.38 2.65
CA VAL A 40 -6.86 -8.23 3.81
C VAL A 40 -5.40 -8.09 3.37
N LEU A 41 -5.03 -8.69 2.25
CA LEU A 41 -3.65 -8.69 1.74
C LEU A 41 -3.23 -7.34 1.14
N LEU A 42 -4.15 -6.64 0.48
CA LEU A 42 -3.88 -5.35 -0.19
C LEU A 42 -3.16 -4.32 0.68
N PRO A 43 -3.61 -4.00 1.92
CA PRO A 43 -2.95 -3.02 2.78
C PRO A 43 -1.55 -3.47 3.19
N ILE A 44 -1.31 -4.78 3.37
CA ILE A 44 -0.01 -5.34 3.74
C ILE A 44 0.99 -5.14 2.60
N VAL A 45 0.58 -5.46 1.37
CA VAL A 45 1.41 -5.24 0.16
C VAL A 45 1.69 -3.76 -0.06
N LEU A 46 0.70 -2.90 0.15
CA LEU A 46 0.86 -1.45 0.03
C LEU A 46 1.87 -0.91 1.04
N LEU A 47 1.79 -1.38 2.30
CA LEU A 47 2.72 -1.03 3.36
C LEU A 47 4.15 -1.50 3.03
N LEU A 48 4.31 -2.74 2.58
CA LEU A 48 5.60 -3.29 2.16
C LEU A 48 6.21 -2.49 1.01
N CYS A 49 5.41 -2.16 0.00
CA CYS A 49 5.86 -1.39 -1.15
C CYS A 49 6.29 0.03 -0.74
N GLY A 50 5.47 0.69 0.09
CA GLY A 50 5.81 2.02 0.64
C GLY A 50 7.08 1.99 1.48
N ALA A 51 7.21 1.02 2.40
CA ALA A 51 8.40 0.85 3.23
C ALA A 51 9.65 0.55 2.38
N PHE A 52 9.51 -0.26 1.34
CA PHE A 52 10.61 -0.57 0.42
C PHE A 52 11.08 0.68 -0.34
N ILE A 53 10.15 1.48 -0.86
CA ILE A 53 10.47 2.73 -1.56
C ILE A 53 11.18 3.71 -0.63
N VAL A 54 10.66 3.92 0.58
CA VAL A 54 11.24 4.83 1.57
C VAL A 54 12.60 4.34 2.03
N GLY A 55 12.72 3.04 2.34
CA GLY A 55 13.97 2.40 2.75
C GLY A 55 15.05 2.48 1.68
N SER A 56 14.71 2.23 0.41
CA SER A 56 15.64 2.35 -0.72
C SER A 56 16.11 3.80 -0.89
N SER A 57 15.21 4.77 -0.74
CA SER A 57 15.53 6.20 -0.86
C SER A 57 16.48 6.65 0.26
N LEU A 58 16.19 6.27 1.50
CA LEU A 58 17.06 6.52 2.65
C LEU A 58 18.43 5.86 2.48
N GLY A 59 18.46 4.60 2.05
CA GLY A 59 19.71 3.87 1.80
C GLY A 59 20.60 4.58 0.78
N ALA A 60 20.04 5.03 -0.34
CA ALA A 60 20.78 5.79 -1.36
C ALA A 60 21.36 7.10 -0.79
N LEU A 61 20.58 7.81 0.04
CA LEU A 61 21.01 9.05 0.68
C LEU A 61 22.15 8.82 1.70
N LEU A 62 22.08 7.74 2.48
CA LEU A 62 23.15 7.39 3.43
C LEU A 62 24.46 7.05 2.72
N LEU A 63 24.39 6.28 1.63
CA LEU A 63 25.55 5.94 0.83
C LEU A 63 26.20 7.18 0.19
N THR A 64 25.39 8.14 -0.27
CA THR A 64 25.94 9.39 -0.82
C THR A 64 26.51 10.31 0.25
N SER A 65 25.90 10.36 1.44
CA SER A 65 26.38 11.15 2.57
C SER A 65 27.73 10.62 3.07
N LYS A 66 27.87 9.30 3.25
CA LYS A 66 29.14 8.69 3.69
C LYS A 66 30.29 9.02 2.73
N ARG A 67 30.07 8.87 1.41
CA ARG A 67 31.05 9.26 0.40
C ARG A 67 31.46 10.73 0.54
N ASN A 68 30.49 11.64 0.70
CA ASN A 68 30.78 13.07 0.83
C ASN A 68 31.62 13.41 2.07
N VAL A 69 31.34 12.80 3.21
CA VAL A 69 32.12 12.98 4.45
C VAL A 69 33.57 12.52 4.26
N ASP A 70 33.79 11.35 3.64
CA ASP A 70 35.13 10.83 3.37
C ASP A 70 35.93 11.76 2.42
N TYR A 71 35.28 12.35 1.41
CA TYR A 71 35.93 13.34 0.52
C TYR A 71 36.35 14.62 1.24
N VAL A 72 35.57 15.09 2.21
CA VAL A 72 35.91 16.30 2.99
C VAL A 72 37.07 16.01 3.95
N HIS A 73 37.16 14.81 4.51
CA HIS A 73 38.22 14.45 5.45
C HIS A 73 39.59 14.19 4.82
N TYR A 74 39.62 13.82 3.53
CA TYR A 74 40.87 13.57 2.79
C TYR A 74 41.50 14.83 2.20
N LYS A 75 40.77 15.94 2.14
CA LYS A 75 41.20 17.21 1.55
C LYS A 75 41.65 18.20 2.62
#